data_AF-A0A329LPJ9-F1
#
_entry.id   AF-A0A329LPJ9-F1
#
_cell.length_a   1.000
_cell.length_b   1.000
_cell.length_c   1.000
_cell.angle_alpha   90.00
_cell.angle_beta   90.00
_cell.angle_gamma   90.00
#
_symmetry.space_group_name_H-M   'P 1'
#
loop_
_entity.id
_entity.type
_entity.pdbx_description
1 polymer ?
#
loop_
_entity_poly.entity_id
_entity_poly.type
_entity_poly.pdbx_seq_one_letter_code
_entity_poly.pdbx_strand_id
1 'polypeptide(L)'
;MRTGVTTQPTTADPAAPAPSRKRRPPRTLYRGDPGMWSWVLHRISGATIFFFLFVHVLDAAMLRVSPQTYNAVIHDYQMPIVGLMEYGLVAAVLFHGLNGIRVILIDFWSEGPRHQRLMFWIVGVVFLLLMVPAGVVTVIHMMEHFR
;
A
#
# COMPACT_ATOMS: atom_id res chain seq x y z
N MET A 1 -39.26 -30.30 -72.97
CA MET A 1 -40.74 -30.23 -72.99
C MET A 1 -41.28 -31.16 -71.91
N ARG A 2 -42.16 -30.64 -71.04
CA ARG A 2 -42.97 -31.33 -69.99
C ARG A 2 -42.23 -31.89 -68.76
N THR A 3 -42.22 -31.17 -67.64
CA THR A 3 -43.22 -31.07 -66.54
C THR A 3 -43.21 -32.28 -65.60
N GLY A 4 -42.56 -32.12 -64.45
CA GLY A 4 -42.86 -32.82 -63.21
C GLY A 4 -43.30 -31.79 -62.17
N VAL A 5 -44.52 -31.97 -61.65
CA VAL A 5 -45.05 -31.23 -60.50
C VAL A 5 -44.39 -31.76 -59.24
N THR A 6 -43.93 -30.88 -58.33
CA THR A 6 -43.65 -31.28 -56.95
C THR A 6 -43.95 -30.13 -55.99
N THR A 7 -45.10 -30.28 -55.33
CA THR A 7 -45.47 -29.90 -53.96
C THR A 7 -44.61 -28.86 -53.22
N GLN A 8 -45.26 -27.78 -52.78
CA GLN A 8 -44.78 -26.86 -51.74
C GLN A 8 -44.94 -27.51 -50.35
N PRO A 9 -43.90 -27.50 -49.49
CA PRO A 9 -44.09 -27.57 -48.05
C PRO A 9 -43.65 -26.26 -47.41
N THR A 10 -44.62 -25.64 -46.73
CA THR A 10 -44.56 -24.95 -45.44
C THR A 10 -43.26 -24.24 -45.04
N THR A 11 -43.40 -22.92 -44.86
CA THR A 11 -42.47 -22.02 -44.17
C THR A 11 -42.01 -22.60 -42.83
N ALA A 12 -40.74 -23.00 -42.75
CA ALA A 12 -40.05 -23.14 -41.47
C ALA A 12 -39.41 -21.80 -41.15
N ASP A 13 -39.92 -21.13 -40.12
CA ASP A 13 -39.27 -19.98 -39.50
C ASP A 13 -37.84 -20.38 -39.06
N PRO A 14 -36.81 -19.58 -39.34
CA PRO A 14 -35.48 -19.86 -38.84
C PRO A 14 -35.49 -19.73 -37.31
N ALA A 15 -35.22 -20.84 -36.63
CA ALA A 15 -35.13 -20.91 -35.17
C ALA A 15 -34.17 -19.84 -34.63
N ALA A 16 -34.68 -19.03 -33.69
CA ALA A 16 -33.90 -17.99 -33.02
C ALA A 16 -32.65 -18.57 -32.34
N PRO A 17 -31.48 -17.90 -32.41
CA PRO A 17 -30.27 -18.41 -31.80
C PRO A 17 -30.37 -18.42 -30.27
N ALA A 18 -29.98 -19.54 -29.66
CA ALA A 18 -29.97 -19.70 -28.21
C ALA A 18 -29.05 -18.65 -27.53
N PRO A 19 -29.43 -18.11 -26.35
CA PRO A 19 -28.67 -17.05 -25.69
C PRO A 19 -27.29 -17.56 -25.25
N SER A 20 -26.23 -16.90 -25.73
CA SER A 20 -24.86 -17.20 -25.30
C SER A 20 -24.73 -16.98 -23.78
N ARG A 21 -24.40 -18.06 -23.06
CA ARG A 21 -24.20 -18.02 -21.61
C ARG A 21 -22.98 -17.14 -21.32
N LYS A 22 -23.23 -15.88 -20.90
CA LYS A 22 -22.19 -14.93 -20.48
C LYS A 22 -21.31 -15.58 -19.42
N ARG A 23 -20.09 -15.99 -19.80
CA ARG A 23 -19.07 -16.48 -18.85
C ARG A 23 -18.73 -15.31 -17.93
N ARG A 24 -19.12 -15.39 -16.66
CA ARG A 24 -18.62 -14.46 -15.63
C ARG A 24 -17.09 -14.57 -15.63
N PRO A 25 -16.34 -13.47 -15.81
CA PRO A 25 -14.90 -13.54 -15.74
C PRO A 25 -14.52 -14.04 -14.34
N PRO A 26 -13.58 -15.00 -14.24
CA PRO A 26 -13.17 -15.51 -12.95
C PRO A 26 -12.62 -14.35 -12.13
N ARG A 27 -13.13 -14.18 -10.90
CA ARG A 27 -12.60 -13.22 -9.91
C ARG A 27 -11.28 -13.78 -9.37
N THR A 28 -10.25 -13.79 -10.21
CA THR A 28 -8.91 -14.18 -9.77
C THR A 28 -8.29 -13.02 -9.01
N LEU A 29 -7.92 -13.22 -7.75
CA LEU A 29 -7.12 -12.25 -7.00
C LEU A 29 -5.82 -12.02 -7.78
N TYR A 30 -5.56 -10.79 -8.21
CA TYR A 30 -4.34 -10.46 -8.95
C TYR A 30 -3.14 -10.85 -8.07
N ARG A 31 -2.22 -11.66 -8.60
CA ARG A 31 -1.06 -12.19 -7.85
C ARG A 31 0.02 -11.13 -7.54
N GLY A 32 -0.28 -9.84 -7.76
CA GLY A 32 0.47 -8.71 -7.22
C GLY A 32 1.95 -8.74 -7.57
N ASP A 33 2.34 -8.17 -8.72
CA ASP A 33 3.75 -7.89 -8.96
C ASP A 33 4.33 -7.10 -7.77
N PRO A 34 5.59 -7.33 -7.33
CA PRO A 34 6.20 -6.60 -6.21
C PRO A 34 6.08 -5.08 -6.33
N GLY A 35 6.01 -4.55 -7.56
CA GLY A 35 5.74 -3.14 -7.82
C GLY A 35 4.34 -2.68 -7.34
N MET A 36 3.32 -3.52 -7.47
CA MET A 36 1.96 -3.21 -7.01
C MET A 36 1.89 -3.11 -5.48
N TRP A 37 2.53 -4.03 -4.77
CA TRP A 37 2.59 -3.98 -3.30
C TRP A 37 3.37 -2.76 -2.81
N SER A 38 4.49 -2.45 -3.45
CA SER A 38 5.25 -1.22 -3.19
C SER A 38 4.39 0.04 -3.35
N TRP A 39 3.56 0.10 -4.39
CA TRP A 39 2.62 1.20 -4.60
C TRP A 39 1.54 1.30 -3.51
N VAL A 40 0.94 0.16 -3.11
CA VAL A 40 -0.06 0.13 -2.03
C VAL A 40 0.56 0.64 -0.73
N LEU A 41 1.72 0.10 -0.36
CA LEU A 41 2.43 0.48 0.86
C LEU A 41 2.83 1.96 0.85
N HIS A 42 3.19 2.51 -0.32
CA HIS A 42 3.58 3.93 -0.42
C HIS A 42 2.39 4.86 -0.14
N ARG A 43 1.20 4.49 -0.62
CA ARG A 43 -0.04 5.24 -0.33
C ARG A 43 -0.45 5.12 1.13
N ILE A 44 -0.43 3.91 1.68
CA ILE A 44 -0.79 3.67 3.08
C ILE A 44 0.14 4.46 3.99
N SER A 45 1.47 4.32 3.82
CA SER A 45 2.45 5.08 4.60
C SER A 45 2.27 6.59 4.46
N GLY A 46 2.03 7.11 3.25
CA GLY A 46 1.77 8.53 3.04
C GLY A 46 0.53 9.03 3.77
N ALA A 47 -0.57 8.27 3.72
CA ALA A 47 -1.79 8.60 4.45
C ALA A 47 -1.57 8.54 5.98
N THR A 48 -0.88 7.51 6.48
CA THR A 48 -0.51 7.39 7.89
C THR A 48 0.31 8.59 8.35
N ILE A 49 1.33 9.00 7.59
CA ILE A 49 2.17 10.16 7.92
C ILE A 49 1.35 11.44 7.90
N PHE A 50 0.47 11.63 6.92
CA PHE A 50 -0.40 12.81 6.86
C PHE A 50 -1.27 12.96 8.11
N PHE A 51 -1.97 11.90 8.52
CA PHE A 51 -2.81 11.94 9.73
C PHE A 51 -1.98 12.04 11.01
N PHE A 52 -0.81 11.38 11.06
CA PHE A 52 0.14 11.56 12.15
C PHE A 52 0.53 13.03 12.27
N LEU A 53 0.95 13.68 11.18
CA LEU A 53 1.36 15.08 11.19
C LEU A 53 0.21 16.01 11.62
N PHE A 54 -1.03 15.72 11.24
CA PHE A 54 -2.19 16.48 11.71
C PHE A 54 -2.32 16.45 13.24
N VAL A 55 -2.34 15.25 13.84
CA VAL A 55 -2.43 15.09 15.30
C VAL A 55 -1.18 15.64 15.99
N HIS A 56 -0.01 15.40 15.42
CA HIS A 56 1.28 15.82 15.96
C HIS A 56 1.41 17.34 16.07
N VAL A 57 0.92 18.10 15.09
CA VAL A 57 0.92 19.57 15.15
C VAL A 57 -0.04 20.09 16.23
N LEU A 58 -1.19 19.44 16.43
CA LEU A 58 -2.12 19.80 17.50
C LEU A 58 -1.52 19.55 18.89
N ASP A 59 -0.85 18.41 19.06
CA ASP A 59 -0.15 18.08 20.31
C ASP A 59 1.00 19.05 20.58
N ALA A 60 1.87 19.30 19.59
CA ALA A 60 2.96 20.26 19.71
C ALA A 60 2.47 21.69 20.04
N ALA A 61 1.25 22.07 19.63
CA ALA A 61 0.66 23.36 19.97
C ALA A 61 0.34 23.49 21.48
N MET A 62 0.12 22.38 22.20
CA MET A 62 -0.14 22.40 23.65
C MET A 62 1.04 22.92 24.47
N LEU A 63 2.27 22.84 23.93
CA LEU A 63 3.47 23.47 24.52
C LEU A 63 3.31 24.97 24.76
N ARG A 64 2.41 25.63 24.02
CA ARG A 64 2.15 27.07 24.14
C ARG A 64 0.98 27.41 25.06
N VAL A 65 0.25 26.42 25.56
CA VAL A 65 -0.99 26.62 26.34
C VAL A 65 -0.73 26.53 27.83
N SER A 66 -0.29 25.37 28.33
CA SER A 66 0.09 25.23 29.73
C SER A 66 1.10 24.08 29.94
N PRO A 67 2.13 24.27 30.79
CA PRO A 67 3.08 23.20 31.14
C PRO A 67 2.39 22.02 31.85
N GLN A 68 1.33 22.28 32.63
CA GLN A 68 0.61 21.23 33.35
C GLN A 68 -0.15 20.30 32.40
N THR A 69 -0.78 20.83 31.34
CA THR A 69 -1.44 20.03 30.30
C THR A 69 -0.42 19.16 29.55
N TYR A 70 0.75 19.71 29.24
CA TYR A 70 1.81 18.98 28.56
C TYR A 70 2.34 17.80 29.40
N ASN A 71 2.56 18.01 30.69
CA ASN A 71 3.04 16.96 31.60
C ASN A 71 2.03 15.81 31.76
N ALA A 72 0.73 16.06 31.62
CA ALA A 72 -0.28 15.00 31.63
C ALA A 72 -0.23 14.16 30.34
N VAL A 73 -0.05 14.80 29.18
CA VAL A 73 -0.03 14.12 27.87
C VAL A 73 1.26 13.31 27.66
N ILE A 74 2.41 13.82 28.11
CA ILE A 74 3.70 13.13 27.93
C ILE A 74 3.76 11.79 28.67
N HIS A 75 3.04 11.66 29.79
CA HIS A 75 2.96 10.40 30.54
C HIS A 75 2.28 9.31 29.71
N ASP A 76 1.24 9.65 28.94
CA ASP A 76 0.54 8.70 28.08
C ASP A 76 1.42 8.24 26.90
N TYR A 77 2.36 9.07 26.45
CA TYR A 77 3.33 8.71 25.39
C TYR A 77 4.42 7.75 25.84
N GLN A 78 4.66 7.60 27.14
CA GLN A 78 5.65 6.66 27.68
C GLN A 78 5.13 5.22 27.77
N MET A 79 3.89 4.97 27.35
CA MET A 79 3.32 3.63 27.36
C MET A 79 3.98 2.73 26.29
N PRO A 80 4.25 1.44 26.58
CA PRO A 80 4.93 0.53 25.63
C PRO A 80 4.18 0.37 24.30
N ILE A 81 2.85 0.50 24.31
CA ILE A 81 2.04 0.49 23.09
C ILE A 81 2.37 1.68 22.18
N VAL A 82 2.64 2.85 22.77
CA VAL A 82 3.06 4.05 22.02
C VAL A 82 4.46 3.84 21.47
N GLY A 83 5.39 3.25 22.22
CA GLY A 83 6.71 2.88 21.70
C GLY A 83 6.65 1.96 20.47
N LEU A 84 5.71 1.02 20.44
CA LEU A 84 5.45 0.20 19.24
C LEU A 84 4.89 1.03 18.08
N MET A 85 3.98 1.96 18.37
CA MET A 85 3.42 2.88 17.37
C MET A 85 4.49 3.82 16.81
N GLU A 86 5.41 4.32 17.63
CA GLU A 86 6.56 5.13 17.22
C GLU A 86 7.49 4.34 16.29
N TYR A 87 7.82 3.11 16.63
CA TYR A 87 8.59 2.23 15.76
C TYR A 87 7.88 1.98 14.41
N GLY A 88 6.56 1.77 14.44
CA GLY A 88 5.73 1.66 13.23
C GLY A 88 5.73 2.94 12.39
N LEU A 89 5.70 4.11 13.03
CA LEU A 89 5.78 5.40 12.35
C LEU A 89 7.15 5.62 11.70
N VAL A 90 8.24 5.27 12.38
CA VAL A 90 9.60 5.30 11.81
C VAL A 90 9.67 4.43 10.56
N ALA A 91 9.10 3.21 10.63
CA ALA A 91 8.99 2.33 9.47
C ALA A 91 8.20 2.97 8.31
N ALA A 92 7.06 3.61 8.61
CA ALA A 92 6.23 4.27 7.60
C ALA A 92 6.98 5.43 6.92
N VAL A 93 7.59 6.33 7.70
CA VAL A 93 8.36 7.48 7.19
C VAL A 93 9.54 7.00 6.34
N LEU A 94 10.32 6.05 6.85
CA LEU A 94 11.51 5.55 6.17
C LEU A 94 11.14 4.87 4.84
N PHE A 95 10.15 3.96 4.86
CA PHE A 95 9.68 3.33 3.64
C PHE A 95 9.12 4.35 2.64
N HIS A 96 8.31 5.31 3.11
CA HIS A 96 7.71 6.33 2.25
C HIS A 96 8.78 7.18 1.55
N GLY A 97 9.79 7.65 2.29
CA GLY A 97 10.91 8.42 1.75
C GLY A 97 11.76 7.63 0.75
N LEU A 98 12.20 6.41 1.13
CA LEU A 98 13.03 5.57 0.26
C LEU A 98 12.29 5.17 -1.02
N ASN A 99 11.03 4.76 -0.92
CA ASN A 99 10.24 4.38 -2.09
C ASN A 99 9.87 5.61 -2.94
N GLY A 100 9.67 6.78 -2.34
CA GLY A 100 9.48 8.05 -3.05
C GLY A 100 10.70 8.39 -3.92
N ILE A 101 11.91 8.24 -3.39
CA ILE A 101 13.16 8.41 -4.17
C ILE A 101 13.20 7.41 -5.33
N ARG A 102 12.84 6.13 -5.11
CA ARG A 102 12.76 5.15 -6.20
C ARG A 102 11.77 5.57 -7.29
N VAL A 103 10.60 6.09 -6.93
CA VAL A 103 9.60 6.58 -7.91
C VAL A 103 10.16 7.77 -8.70
N ILE A 104 10.77 8.75 -8.02
CA ILE A 104 11.43 9.89 -8.67
C ILE A 104 12.50 9.41 -9.66
N LEU A 105 13.35 8.46 -9.27
CA LEU A 105 14.36 7.90 -10.16
C LEU A 105 13.72 7.21 -11.37
N ILE A 106 12.63 6.47 -11.20
CA ILE A 106 11.92 5.82 -12.31
C ILE A 106 11.34 6.87 -13.28
N ASP A 107 10.81 7.97 -12.77
CA ASP A 107 10.12 8.99 -13.58
C ASP A 107 11.09 9.93 -14.31
N PHE A 108 12.22 10.25 -13.70
CA PHE A 108 13.14 11.28 -14.20
C PHE A 108 14.45 10.74 -14.81
N TRP A 109 14.79 9.46 -14.61
CA TRP A 109 15.97 8.84 -15.22
C TRP A 109 15.57 7.96 -16.41
N SER A 110 16.19 8.18 -17.57
CA SER A 110 15.89 7.46 -18.82
C SER A 110 16.01 5.93 -18.71
N GLU A 111 16.93 5.43 -17.88
CA GLU A 111 17.11 3.99 -17.63
C GLU A 111 16.38 3.51 -16.36
N GLY A 112 15.62 4.38 -15.69
CA GLY A 112 14.90 4.10 -14.45
C GLY A 112 13.97 2.87 -14.54
N PRO A 113 13.05 2.79 -15.52
CA PRO A 113 12.16 1.63 -15.67
C PRO A 113 12.90 0.30 -15.88
N ARG A 114 14.10 0.34 -16.48
CA ARG A 114 14.94 -0.84 -16.73
C ARG A 114 15.53 -1.42 -15.44
N HIS A 115 15.81 -0.56 -14.46
CA HIS A 115 16.42 -0.92 -13.17
C HIS A 115 15.39 -1.05 -12.02
N GLN A 116 14.09 -1.01 -12.31
CA GLN A 116 13.03 -0.98 -11.27
C GLN A 116 13.10 -2.11 -10.23
N ARG A 117 13.49 -3.32 -10.65
CA ARG A 117 13.62 -4.49 -9.76
C ARG A 117 14.85 -4.38 -8.86
N LEU A 118 15.97 -3.91 -9.42
CA LEU A 118 17.20 -3.66 -8.66
C LEU A 118 16.95 -2.57 -7.61
N MET A 119 16.35 -1.45 -8.01
CA MET A 119 16.01 -0.35 -7.09
C MET A 119 15.07 -0.81 -5.97
N PHE A 120 14.09 -1.68 -6.27
CA PHE A 120 13.21 -2.25 -5.23
C PHE A 120 13.99 -3.05 -4.19
N TRP A 121 14.91 -3.93 -4.61
CA TRP A 121 15.74 -4.69 -3.69
C TRP A 121 16.71 -3.82 -2.89
N ILE A 122 17.31 -2.79 -3.52
CA ILE A 122 18.16 -1.81 -2.81
C ILE A 122 17.35 -1.11 -1.72
N VAL A 123 16.14 -0.62 -2.03
CA VAL A 123 15.25 -0.01 -1.04
C VAL A 123 14.96 -0.99 0.10
N GLY A 124 14.65 -2.25 -0.20
CA GLY A 124 14.39 -3.28 0.81
C GLY A 124 15.59 -3.56 1.72
N VAL A 125 16.79 -3.67 1.15
CA VAL A 125 18.04 -3.88 1.92
C VAL A 125 18.35 -2.67 2.81
N VAL A 126 18.28 -1.45 2.26
CA VAL A 126 18.54 -0.22 3.02
C VAL A 126 17.50 -0.06 4.13
N PHE A 127 16.23 -0.34 3.85
CA PHE A 127 15.16 -0.31 4.84
C PHE A 127 15.46 -1.27 6.00
N LEU A 128 15.79 -2.53 5.72
CA LEU A 128 16.12 -3.51 6.77
C LEU A 128 17.39 -3.14 7.54
N LEU A 129 18.42 -2.64 6.85
CA LEU A 129 19.68 -2.22 7.46
C LEU A 129 19.50 -1.08 8.46
N LEU A 130 18.52 -0.20 8.23
CA LEU A 130 18.19 0.90 9.15
C LEU A 130 17.18 0.47 10.22
N MET A 131 16.15 -0.30 9.86
CA MET A 131 15.10 -0.71 10.78
C MET A 131 15.57 -1.72 11.83
N VAL A 132 16.43 -2.67 11.47
CA VAL A 132 16.86 -3.72 12.42
C VAL A 132 17.66 -3.12 13.59
N PRO A 133 18.70 -2.29 13.38
CA PRO A 133 19.39 -1.62 14.47
C PRO A 133 18.47 -0.71 15.27
N ALA A 134 17.60 0.07 14.60
CA ALA A 134 16.62 0.92 15.27
C ALA A 134 15.71 0.10 16.20
N GLY A 135 15.20 -1.05 15.73
CA GLY A 135 14.35 -1.94 16.53
C GLY A 135 15.08 -2.56 17.72
N VAL A 136 16.34 -2.96 17.55
CA VAL A 136 17.18 -3.44 18.66
C VAL A 136 17.33 -2.35 19.72
N VAL A 137 17.63 -1.12 19.30
CA VAL A 137 17.77 0.03 20.21
C VAL A 137 16.45 0.38 20.88
N THR A 138 15.31 0.30 20.19
CA THR A 138 14.00 0.53 20.80
C THR A 138 13.68 -0.53 21.86
N VAL A 139 13.93 -1.81 21.58
CA VAL A 139 13.68 -2.91 22.52
C VAL A 139 14.58 -2.81 23.75
N ILE A 140 15.89 -2.66 23.53
CA ILE A 140 16.79 -1.77 24.28
C ILE A 140 16.19 -0.98 25.46
N HIS A 141 15.87 0.26 25.11
CA HIS A 141 15.30 1.28 25.98
C HIS A 141 13.97 0.85 26.60
N MET A 142 13.15 0.11 25.87
CA MET A 142 11.87 -0.34 26.40
C MET A 142 12.07 -1.33 27.57
N MET A 143 13.03 -2.24 27.48
CA MET A 143 13.36 -3.16 28.58
C MET A 143 13.96 -2.43 29.79
N GLU A 144 14.79 -1.42 29.56
CA GLU A 144 15.37 -0.60 30.63
C GLU A 144 14.31 0.21 31.39
N HIS A 145 13.28 0.69 30.70
CA HIS A 145 12.18 1.45 31.32
C HIS A 145 11.29 0.59 32.24
N PHE A 146 11.25 -0.73 32.06
CA PHE A 146 10.43 -1.64 32.88
C PHE A 146 11.16 -2.29 34.05
N ARG A 147 12.46 -2.03 34.23
CA ARG A 147 13.27 -2.57 35.34
C ARG A 147 13.45 -1.53 36.41
#